data_AF-K2JQS4-F1
#
_entry.id   AF-K2JQS4-F1
#
_cell.length_a   1.000
_cell.length_b   1.000
_cell.length_c   1.000
_cell.angle_alpha   90.00
_cell.angle_beta   90.00
_cell.angle_gamma   90.00
#
_symmetry.space_group_name_H-M   'P 1'
#
loop_
_entity.id
_entity.type
_entity.pdbx_description
1 polymer ?
#
loop_
_entity_poly.entity_id
_entity_poly.type
_entity_poly.pdbx_seq_one_letter_code
_entity_poly.pdbx_strand_id
1 'polypeptide(L)'
;MRIVAAALLTLALSAGMAVAQQREPRPPVYDTGSNVLLRSTAPYWQVGRLSEMHSTLCAAGRFNQVRKHARVLEFIGRNGNTVLGVAKGTGWNLYDPEGRAEREADYFFRNDGTTSCEVYYYKPDPNRPRQNDPLQR
;
A
#
# COMPACT_ATOMS: atom_id res chain seq x y z
N MET A 1 -65.17 45.66 29.34
CA MET A 1 -64.23 45.60 30.50
C MET A 1 -64.04 44.12 30.84
N ARG A 2 -62.79 43.65 31.01
CA ARG A 2 -62.33 42.24 31.14
C ARG A 2 -62.04 41.58 29.78
N ILE A 3 -60.92 40.92 29.47
CA ILE A 3 -59.73 40.43 30.19
C ILE A 3 -58.53 40.45 29.22
N VAL A 4 -57.33 40.77 29.72
CA VAL A 4 -56.04 40.59 29.03
C VAL A 4 -55.65 39.12 29.12
N ALA A 5 -55.29 38.49 27.99
CA ALA A 5 -54.61 37.20 27.98
C ALA A 5 -53.40 37.29 27.05
N ALA A 6 -52.22 37.40 27.66
CA ALA A 6 -50.93 37.35 26.99
C ALA A 6 -50.68 35.92 26.47
N ALA A 7 -50.55 35.77 25.15
CA ALA A 7 -50.14 34.52 24.55
C ALA A 7 -48.62 34.38 24.63
N LEU A 8 -48.17 33.40 25.40
CA LEU A 8 -46.77 33.01 25.57
C LEU A 8 -46.19 32.52 24.23
N LEU A 9 -45.15 33.19 23.76
CA LEU A 9 -44.35 32.81 22.61
C LEU A 9 -43.37 31.71 23.03
N THR A 10 -43.66 30.45 22.72
CA THR A 10 -42.71 29.33 22.88
C THR A 10 -41.85 29.19 21.62
N LEU A 11 -40.66 29.79 21.64
CA LEU A 11 -39.60 29.51 20.67
C LEU A 11 -38.99 28.13 20.96
N ALA A 12 -39.42 27.12 20.22
CA ALA A 12 -38.76 25.82 20.20
C ALA A 12 -37.50 25.91 19.33
N LEU A 13 -36.32 26.09 19.96
CA LEU A 13 -35.03 25.93 19.27
C LEU A 13 -34.76 24.43 19.09
N SER A 14 -35.11 23.88 17.93
CA SER A 14 -34.58 22.58 17.51
C SER A 14 -33.13 22.76 17.06
N ALA A 15 -32.18 22.54 17.97
CA ALA A 15 -30.78 22.36 17.65
C ALA A 15 -30.60 21.03 16.92
N GLY A 16 -30.79 21.04 15.59
CA GLY A 16 -30.44 19.93 14.73
C GLY A 16 -28.93 19.73 14.79
N MET A 17 -28.50 18.66 15.44
CA MET A 17 -27.09 18.30 15.53
C MET A 17 -26.54 18.00 14.14
N ALA A 18 -25.62 18.85 13.68
CA ALA A 18 -24.76 18.52 12.55
C ALA A 18 -23.92 17.31 12.95
N VAL A 19 -24.25 16.15 12.40
CA VAL A 19 -23.42 14.95 12.52
C VAL A 19 -22.14 15.25 11.75
N ALA A 20 -21.08 15.62 12.48
CA ALA A 20 -19.74 15.72 11.94
C ALA A 20 -19.30 14.32 11.52
N GLN A 21 -19.53 14.00 10.24
CA GLN A 21 -19.09 12.78 9.61
C GLN A 21 -17.56 12.73 9.72
N GLN A 22 -17.06 11.94 10.68
CA GLN A 22 -15.63 11.73 10.88
C GLN A 22 -15.07 11.14 9.59
N ARG A 23 -14.45 11.98 8.75
CA ARG A 23 -13.61 11.54 7.66
C ARG A 23 -12.44 10.80 8.32
N GLU A 24 -12.44 9.47 8.24
CA GLU A 24 -11.23 8.70 8.50
C GLU A 24 -10.09 9.34 7.68
N PRO A 25 -8.89 9.53 8.28
CA PRO A 25 -7.75 10.04 7.54
C PRO A 25 -7.49 9.08 6.38
N ARG A 26 -7.76 9.54 5.15
CA ARG A 26 -7.35 8.79 3.96
C ARG A 26 -5.82 8.66 4.04
N PRO A 27 -5.26 7.44 3.91
CA PRO A 27 -3.82 7.28 3.82
C PRO A 27 -3.29 8.18 2.69
N PRO A 28 -2.05 8.70 2.81
CA PRO A 28 -1.49 9.59 1.80
C PRO A 28 -1.56 8.89 0.44
N VAL A 29 -2.31 9.49 -0.49
CA VAL A 29 -2.30 9.08 -1.89
C VAL A 29 -0.98 9.59 -2.45
N TYR A 30 -0.04 8.68 -2.70
CA TYR A 30 1.22 9.00 -3.38
C TYR A 30 0.93 9.24 -4.87
N ASP A 31 0.41 10.42 -5.20
CA ASP A 31 0.26 10.87 -6.59
C ASP A 31 1.57 11.50 -7.08
N THR A 32 2.38 10.75 -7.83
CA THR A 32 3.71 11.21 -8.29
C THR A 32 4.16 10.71 -9.69
N GLY A 33 3.29 10.10 -10.50
CA GLY A 33 3.69 9.53 -11.81
C GLY A 33 4.20 8.09 -11.75
N SER A 34 3.96 7.39 -10.64
CA SER A 34 4.18 5.95 -10.50
C SER A 34 3.19 5.17 -11.37
N ASN A 35 3.67 4.13 -12.09
CA ASN A 35 2.78 3.21 -12.79
C ASN A 35 2.34 2.09 -11.83
N VAL A 36 1.08 2.15 -11.40
CA VAL A 36 0.47 1.17 -10.49
C VAL A 36 0.15 -0.10 -11.26
N LEU A 37 0.76 -1.21 -10.86
CA LEU A 37 0.58 -2.52 -11.49
C LEU A 37 -0.58 -3.30 -10.86
N LEU A 38 -0.83 -3.11 -9.57
CA LEU A 38 -1.89 -3.77 -8.81
C LEU A 38 -2.38 -2.85 -7.69
N ARG A 39 -3.69 -2.91 -7.42
CA ARG A 39 -4.31 -2.43 -6.18
C ARG A 39 -4.96 -3.60 -5.47
N SER A 40 -4.70 -3.77 -4.17
CA SER A 40 -5.26 -4.86 -3.38
C SER A 40 -5.72 -4.39 -2.00
N THR A 41 -6.78 -5.00 -1.47
CA THR A 41 -7.22 -4.83 -0.08
C THR A 41 -6.57 -5.84 0.88
N ALA A 42 -5.80 -6.79 0.35
CA ALA A 42 -4.99 -7.69 1.16
C ALA A 42 -3.90 -6.90 1.91
N PRO A 43 -3.35 -7.43 3.01
CA PRO A 43 -2.16 -6.84 3.61
C PRO A 43 -0.91 -7.15 2.77
N TYR A 44 0.03 -6.20 2.72
CA TYR A 44 1.19 -6.25 1.83
C TYR A 44 2.09 -7.48 1.96
N TRP A 45 2.17 -8.07 3.14
CA TRP A 45 2.98 -9.28 3.39
C TRP A 45 2.42 -10.53 2.69
N GLN A 46 1.25 -10.46 2.05
CA GLN A 46 0.73 -11.53 1.20
C GLN A 46 1.28 -11.50 -0.24
N VAL A 47 2.05 -10.48 -0.62
CA VAL A 47 2.66 -10.36 -1.96
C VAL A 47 3.68 -11.47 -2.25
N GLY A 48 4.26 -12.05 -1.21
CA GLY A 48 5.36 -13.02 -1.31
C GLY A 48 5.97 -13.31 0.06
N ARG A 49 7.10 -14.00 0.07
CA ARG A 49 7.83 -14.33 1.29
C ARG A 49 8.82 -13.23 1.60
N LEU A 50 8.88 -12.76 2.84
CA LEU A 50 9.97 -11.90 3.30
C LEU A 50 11.30 -12.65 3.15
N SER A 51 12.29 -12.02 2.52
CA SER A 51 13.63 -12.58 2.38
C SER A 51 14.62 -11.79 3.21
N GLU A 52 15.17 -12.43 4.25
CA GLU A 52 16.17 -11.83 5.13
C GLU A 52 17.45 -11.44 4.38
N MET A 53 17.94 -12.33 3.50
CA MET A 53 19.11 -12.06 2.66
C MET A 53 18.91 -10.82 1.79
N HIS A 54 17.83 -10.77 1.00
CA HIS A 54 17.58 -9.63 0.11
C HIS A 54 17.28 -8.34 0.89
N SER A 55 16.61 -8.43 2.04
CA SER A 55 16.37 -7.27 2.93
C SER A 55 17.68 -6.71 3.48
N THR A 56 18.60 -7.59 3.90
CA THR A 56 19.94 -7.20 4.37
C THR A 56 20.74 -6.50 3.28
N LEU A 57 20.72 -7.04 2.07
CA LEU A 57 21.40 -6.43 0.92
C LEU A 57 20.75 -5.10 0.53
N CYS A 58 19.41 -5.01 0.55
CA CYS A 58 18.69 -3.77 0.27
C CYS A 58 19.01 -2.66 1.28
N ALA A 59 19.05 -2.99 2.57
CA ALA A 59 19.43 -2.07 3.64
C ALA A 59 20.87 -1.57 3.49
N ALA A 60 21.75 -2.40 2.90
CA ALA A 60 23.12 -2.03 2.53
C ALA A 60 23.24 -1.32 1.17
N GLY A 61 22.14 -1.10 0.43
CA GLY A 61 22.17 -0.48 -0.90
C GLY A 61 22.70 -1.37 -2.02
N ARG A 62 22.68 -2.71 -1.83
CA ARG A 62 23.25 -3.73 -2.73
C ARG A 62 22.20 -4.64 -3.36
N PHE A 63 20.91 -4.36 -3.14
CA PHE A 63 19.79 -5.06 -3.76
C PHE A 63 18.57 -4.14 -3.74
N ASN A 64 18.41 -3.28 -4.74
CA ASN A 64 17.47 -2.15 -4.70
C ASN A 64 16.81 -1.93 -6.06
N GLN A 65 15.76 -1.10 -6.11
CA GLN A 65 15.24 -0.64 -7.39
C GLN A 65 16.21 0.33 -8.06
N VAL A 66 16.40 0.20 -9.37
CA VAL A 66 17.12 1.20 -10.17
C VAL A 66 16.34 2.52 -10.20
N ARG A 67 15.02 2.44 -10.42
CA ARG A 67 14.09 3.58 -10.39
C ARG A 67 13.04 3.34 -9.31
N LYS A 68 13.31 3.85 -8.12
CA LYS A 68 12.41 3.74 -6.96
C LYS A 68 11.02 4.28 -7.29
N HIS A 69 9.99 3.53 -6.91
CA HIS A 69 8.58 3.88 -7.08
C HIS A 69 8.12 4.09 -8.53
N ALA A 70 8.94 3.84 -9.55
CA ALA A 70 8.49 3.94 -10.94
C ALA A 70 7.36 2.95 -11.26
N ARG A 71 7.33 1.82 -10.54
CA ARG A 71 6.39 0.70 -10.69
C ARG A 71 6.03 0.20 -9.31
N VAL A 72 4.75 0.15 -8.99
CA VAL A 72 4.30 -0.10 -7.62
C VAL A 72 3.10 -1.03 -7.52
N LEU A 73 3.00 -1.71 -6.39
CA LEU A 73 1.76 -2.31 -5.91
C LEU A 73 1.21 -1.47 -4.75
N GLU A 74 -0.08 -1.20 -4.77
CA GLU A 74 -0.76 -0.45 -3.72
C GLU A 74 -1.64 -1.38 -2.88
N PHE A 75 -1.34 -1.47 -1.59
CA PHE A 75 -2.15 -2.17 -0.61
C PHE A 75 -2.97 -1.13 0.17
N ILE A 76 -4.30 -1.20 0.02
CA ILE A 76 -5.24 -0.17 0.50
C ILE A 76 -6.22 -0.71 1.55
N GLY A 77 -6.01 -1.92 2.04
CA GLY A 77 -6.82 -2.53 3.11
C GLY A 77 -6.62 -1.86 4.48
N ARG A 78 -7.49 -2.18 5.45
CA ARG A 78 -7.38 -1.61 6.82
C ARG A 78 -6.11 -2.04 7.55
N ASN A 79 -5.57 -3.21 7.20
CA ASN A 79 -4.36 -3.78 7.79
C ASN A 79 -3.27 -3.88 6.72
N GLY A 80 -2.04 -3.48 7.06
CA GLY A 80 -0.91 -3.61 6.15
C GLY A 80 -1.05 -2.77 4.89
N ASN A 81 -1.68 -1.59 4.99
CA ASN A 81 -1.69 -0.62 3.89
C ASN A 81 -0.28 -0.07 3.67
N THR A 82 0.18 -0.11 2.43
CA THR A 82 1.47 0.45 2.02
C THR A 82 1.56 0.46 0.50
N VAL A 83 2.58 1.12 -0.01
CA VAL A 83 3.02 0.99 -1.40
C VAL A 83 4.31 0.19 -1.42
N LEU A 84 4.39 -0.82 -2.30
CA LEU A 84 5.61 -1.59 -2.54
C LEU A 84 6.16 -1.24 -3.92
N GLY A 85 7.47 -1.01 -4.02
CA GLY A 85 8.16 -0.92 -5.31
C GLY A 85 8.37 -2.29 -5.93
N VAL A 86 8.49 -2.36 -7.26
CA VAL A 86 8.59 -3.65 -7.98
C VAL A 86 9.85 -3.72 -8.86
N ALA A 87 10.56 -4.84 -8.77
CA ALA A 87 11.61 -5.22 -9.71
C ALA A 87 11.52 -6.72 -10.03
N LYS A 88 12.16 -7.17 -11.12
CA LYS A 88 12.16 -8.59 -11.54
C LYS A 88 13.58 -9.14 -11.55
N GLY A 89 13.74 -10.40 -11.17
CA GLY A 89 15.02 -11.10 -11.21
C GLY A 89 15.61 -11.28 -12.61
N THR A 90 14.86 -10.96 -13.66
CA THR A 90 15.37 -10.81 -15.03
C THR A 90 16.27 -9.57 -15.22
N GLY A 91 16.44 -8.73 -14.19
CA GLY A 91 17.19 -7.48 -14.24
C GLY A 91 16.31 -6.26 -14.51
N TRP A 92 15.00 -6.43 -14.68
CA TRP A 92 14.09 -5.29 -14.90
C TRP A 92 13.92 -4.49 -13.60
N ASN A 93 14.32 -3.22 -13.66
CA ASN A 93 14.29 -2.28 -12.53
C ASN A 93 15.08 -2.74 -11.29
N LEU A 94 16.00 -3.70 -11.42
CA LEU A 94 16.74 -4.29 -10.30
C LEU A 94 18.22 -3.91 -10.36
N TYR A 95 18.72 -3.33 -9.28
CA TYR A 95 20.14 -3.18 -9.02
C TYR A 95 20.60 -4.34 -8.13
N ASP A 96 21.38 -5.25 -8.70
CA ASP A 96 21.90 -6.45 -8.03
C ASP A 96 23.33 -6.74 -8.52
N PRO A 97 24.35 -6.02 -8.01
CA PRO A 97 25.74 -6.19 -8.43
C PRO A 97 26.34 -7.54 -8.02
N GLU A 98 25.69 -8.28 -7.13
CA GLU A 98 26.16 -9.59 -6.65
C GLU A 98 25.50 -10.78 -7.38
N GLY A 99 24.48 -10.53 -8.21
CA GLY A 99 23.75 -11.59 -8.91
C GLY A 99 23.01 -12.53 -7.95
N ARG A 100 22.43 -12.01 -6.87
CA ARG A 100 21.65 -12.78 -5.90
C ARG A 100 20.21 -13.03 -6.34
N ALA A 101 19.75 -12.36 -7.38
CA ALA A 101 18.41 -12.48 -7.89
C ALA A 101 18.15 -13.86 -8.53
N GLU A 102 17.01 -14.46 -8.21
CA GLU A 102 16.48 -15.58 -8.96
C GLU A 102 15.77 -15.08 -10.21
N ARG A 103 16.19 -15.55 -11.39
CA ARG A 103 15.70 -15.06 -12.70
C ARG A 103 14.18 -15.03 -12.84
N GLU A 104 13.48 -15.97 -12.20
CA GLU A 104 12.02 -16.14 -12.31
C GLU A 104 11.25 -15.49 -11.16
N ALA A 105 11.94 -14.86 -10.21
CA ALA A 105 11.32 -14.21 -9.08
C ALA A 105 10.95 -12.74 -9.37
N ASP A 106 9.87 -12.31 -8.75
CA ASP A 106 9.48 -10.91 -8.61
C ASP A 106 9.84 -10.44 -7.19
N TYR A 107 10.34 -9.21 -7.09
CA TYR A 107 10.82 -8.59 -5.86
C TYR A 107 10.02 -7.34 -5.53
N PHE A 108 9.58 -7.25 -4.27
CA PHE A 108 8.74 -6.18 -3.76
C PHE A 108 9.43 -5.47 -2.60
N PHE A 109 9.64 -4.18 -2.75
CA PHE A 109 10.47 -3.38 -1.86
C PHE A 109 9.61 -2.48 -0.99
N ARG A 110 9.77 -2.61 0.33
CA ARG A 110 9.28 -1.65 1.32
C ARG A 110 10.47 -0.87 1.86
N ASN A 111 10.33 0.46 1.97
CA ASN A 111 11.37 1.36 2.46
C ASN A 111 12.70 1.29 1.67
N ASP A 112 12.63 1.15 0.35
CA ASP A 112 13.81 1.04 -0.52
C ASP A 112 14.80 2.21 -0.37
N GLY A 113 16.06 1.88 -0.10
CA GLY A 113 17.15 2.83 0.09
C GLY A 113 17.22 3.44 1.46
N THR A 114 16.59 2.78 2.44
CA THR A 114 16.75 3.06 3.86
C THR A 114 17.29 1.81 4.56
N THR A 115 17.76 1.95 5.79
CA THR A 115 18.24 0.83 6.61
C THR A 115 17.13 -0.11 7.09
N SER A 116 15.86 0.28 6.97
CA SER A 116 14.68 -0.55 7.27
C SER A 116 14.08 -1.17 6.01
N CYS A 117 14.88 -1.33 4.95
CA CYS A 117 14.40 -1.94 3.71
C CYS A 117 14.01 -3.40 3.93
N GLU A 118 12.78 -3.74 3.52
CA GLU A 118 12.30 -5.10 3.48
C GLU A 118 12.08 -5.50 2.02
N VAL A 119 12.52 -6.72 1.69
CA VAL A 119 12.32 -7.31 0.36
C VAL A 119 11.50 -8.57 0.50
N TYR A 120 10.33 -8.54 -0.11
CA TYR A 120 9.49 -9.71 -0.31
C TYR A 120 9.79 -10.26 -1.70
N TYR A 121 9.81 -11.59 -1.84
CA TYR A 121 9.98 -12.22 -3.14
C TYR A 121 8.88 -13.25 -3.39
N TYR A 122 8.46 -13.34 -4.65
CA TYR A 122 7.55 -14.35 -5.13
C TYR A 122 8.19 -15.04 -6.33
N LYS A 123 8.22 -16.36 -6.31
CA LYS A 123 8.61 -17.17 -7.46
C LYS A 123 7.41 -18.00 -7.90
N PRO A 124 6.91 -17.81 -9.13
CA PRO A 124 5.86 -18.67 -9.67
C PRO A 124 6.34 -20.12 -9.69
N ASP A 125 5.48 -21.03 -9.23
CA ASP A 125 5.70 -22.46 -9.44
C ASP A 125 5.34 -22.77 -10.91
N PRO A 126 6.29 -23.26 -11.73
CA PRO A 126 6.04 -23.55 -13.15
C PRO A 126 4.94 -24.60 -13.36
N ASN A 127 4.65 -25.42 -12.35
CA ASN A 127 3.61 -26.45 -12.40
C ASN A 127 2.26 -25.97 -11.85
N ARG A 128 2.16 -24.74 -11.35
CA ARG A 128 0.92 -24.17 -10.79
C ARG A 128 0.20 -23.29 -11.82
N PRO A 129 -1.11 -23.46 -12.05
CA PRO A 129 -1.88 -22.57 -12.91
C PRO A 129 -1.82 -21.10 -12.43
N ARG A 130 -1.50 -20.17 -13.34
CA ARG A 130 -1.34 -18.72 -13.05
C ARG A 130 -2.56 -18.04 -12.45
N GLN A 131 -3.74 -18.62 -12.63
CA GLN A 131 -5.02 -18.08 -12.10
C GLN A 131 -5.07 -18.05 -10.56
N ASN A 132 -4.14 -18.76 -9.90
CA ASN A 132 -4.01 -18.79 -8.45
C ASN A 132 -2.87 -17.92 -7.91
N ASP A 133 -2.21 -17.14 -8.77
CA ASP A 133 -1.14 -16.22 -8.39
C ASP A 133 -1.74 -15.02 -7.62
N PRO A 134 -1.27 -14.73 -6.40
CA PRO A 134 -1.71 -13.57 -5.61
C PRO A 134 -1.59 -12.22 -6.33
N LEU A 135 -0.76 -12.15 -7.38
CA LEU A 135 -0.51 -10.93 -8.15
C LEU A 135 -1.35 -10.83 -9.43
N GLN A 136 -2.11 -11.87 -9.78
CA GLN A 136 -2.95 -11.94 -10.99
C GLN A 136 -4.46 -11.76 -10.69
N ARG A 137 -4.85 -11.48 -9.44
CA ARG A 137 -6.25 -11.24 -9.04
C ARG A 137 -6.54 -9.79 -8.77
#